data_AF-A0A7Y9PET5-F1
#
_entry.id   AF-A0A7Y9PET5-F1
#
_cell.length_a   1.000
_cell.length_b   1.000
_cell.length_c   1.000
_cell.angle_alpha   90.00
_cell.angle_beta   90.00
_cell.angle_gamma   90.00
#
_symmetry.space_group_name_H-M   'P 1'
#
loop_
_entity.id
_entity.type
_entity.pdbx_description
1 polymer ?
#
loop_
_entity_poly.entity_id
_entity_poly.type
_entity_poly.pdbx_seq_one_letter_code
_entity_poly.pdbx_strand_id
1 'polypeptide(L)'
;MSTALAILPRLWACESLPKPVAKPKKPAVQEPVAPRLAFYRKYTEAMLRRYMRFSMEAGRVPSMLGKEMFRGKVTSYRVHSFEDVVIFVHDVEKCMARLSWMQQLLITRIAVQEYTQQETAEILELSLRTVIRRYNKSIDRLTAILLEVKMLEPLTACQGVGSGR
;
A
#
# COMPACT_ATOMS: atom_id res chain seq x y z
N MET A 1 -15.29 -39.34 -62.48
CA MET A 1 -13.86 -39.10 -62.25
C MET A 1 -13.75 -37.92 -61.29
N SER A 2 -13.22 -38.12 -60.08
CA SER A 2 -12.96 -37.15 -58.97
C SER A 2 -13.78 -37.49 -57.72
N THR A 3 -13.27 -38.24 -56.72
CA THR A 3 -12.17 -38.03 -55.75
C THR A 3 -12.66 -37.50 -54.41
N ALA A 4 -12.37 -38.30 -53.39
CA ALA A 4 -12.03 -37.95 -52.01
C ALA A 4 -13.13 -37.39 -51.09
N LEU A 5 -13.66 -38.26 -50.23
CA LEU A 5 -13.87 -37.88 -48.84
C LEU A 5 -12.78 -38.55 -48.00
N ALA A 6 -11.78 -37.75 -47.64
CA ALA A 6 -10.73 -38.11 -46.71
C ALA A 6 -11.35 -38.38 -45.32
N ILE A 7 -11.10 -39.58 -44.80
CA ILE A 7 -11.34 -39.92 -43.40
C ILE A 7 -10.26 -39.18 -42.59
N LEU A 8 -10.64 -38.08 -41.95
CA LEU A 8 -9.75 -37.40 -41.00
C LEU A 8 -9.71 -38.18 -39.68
N PRO A 9 -8.52 -38.37 -39.09
CA PRO A 9 -8.40 -38.99 -37.78
C PRO A 9 -8.97 -38.05 -36.72
N ARG A 10 -9.83 -38.58 -35.84
CA ARG A 10 -10.30 -37.88 -34.63
C ARG A 10 -9.12 -37.60 -33.71
N LEU A 11 -8.54 -36.41 -33.83
CA LEU A 11 -7.70 -35.84 -32.78
C LEU A 11 -8.64 -35.34 -31.68
N TRP A 12 -8.59 -35.99 -30.51
CA TRP A 12 -9.21 -35.47 -29.30
C TRP A 12 -8.34 -34.33 -28.77
N ALA A 13 -8.76 -33.09 -29.01
CA ALA A 13 -8.27 -31.95 -28.26
C ALA A 13 -9.05 -31.89 -26.95
N CYS A 14 -8.39 -32.22 -25.82
CA CYS A 14 -8.91 -31.89 -24.50
C CYS A 14 -8.79 -30.38 -24.32
N GLU A 15 -9.84 -29.64 -24.67
CA GLU A 15 -9.98 -28.25 -24.28
C GLU A 15 -10.23 -28.21 -22.77
N SER A 16 -9.25 -27.74 -22.00
CA SER A 16 -9.45 -27.45 -20.59
C SER A 16 -10.33 -26.20 -20.49
N LEU A 17 -11.58 -26.40 -20.07
CA LEU A 17 -12.49 -25.29 -19.75
C LEU A 17 -11.77 -24.33 -18.79
N PRO A 18 -11.63 -23.03 -19.13
CA PRO A 18 -11.11 -22.08 -18.16
C PRO A 18 -12.08 -22.03 -16.97
N LYS A 19 -11.55 -22.33 -15.78
CA LYS A 19 -12.26 -22.17 -14.50
C LYS A 19 -12.92 -20.79 -14.48
N PRO A 20 -14.19 -20.67 -14.04
CA PRO A 20 -14.89 -19.39 -14.06
C PRO A 20 -14.07 -18.37 -13.27
N VAL A 21 -13.52 -17.40 -14.01
CA VAL A 21 -12.77 -16.27 -13.46
C VAL A 21 -13.69 -15.57 -12.49
N ALA A 22 -13.28 -15.54 -11.22
CA ALA A 22 -13.99 -14.86 -10.16
C ALA A 22 -14.35 -13.45 -10.62
N LYS A 23 -15.65 -13.12 -10.55
CA LYS A 23 -16.22 -11.84 -11.00
C LYS A 23 -15.36 -10.68 -10.50
N PRO A 24 -15.05 -9.67 -11.34
CA PRO A 24 -14.29 -8.50 -10.91
C PRO A 24 -15.03 -7.86 -9.73
N LYS A 25 -14.34 -7.79 -8.59
CA LYS A 25 -14.81 -7.15 -7.36
C LYS A 25 -15.16 -5.70 -7.74
N LYS A 26 -16.45 -5.35 -7.76
CA LYS A 26 -16.91 -3.97 -7.99
C LYS A 26 -16.06 -3.03 -7.13
N PRO A 27 -15.58 -1.90 -7.66
CA PRO A 27 -14.81 -0.96 -6.85
C PRO A 27 -15.70 -0.55 -5.70
N ALA A 28 -15.27 -0.85 -4.47
CA ALA A 28 -15.99 -0.52 -3.27
C ALA A 28 -16.36 0.97 -3.34
N VAL A 29 -17.66 1.25 -3.18
CA VAL A 29 -18.18 2.60 -2.99
C VAL A 29 -17.26 3.27 -1.98
N GLN A 30 -16.62 4.36 -2.41
CA GLN A 30 -15.62 5.03 -1.58
C GLN A 30 -16.39 5.76 -0.48
N GLU A 31 -16.64 5.08 0.63
CA GLU A 31 -17.23 5.66 1.82
C GLU A 31 -16.52 6.97 2.19
N PRO A 32 -17.26 8.01 2.61
CA PRO A 32 -16.65 9.24 3.06
C PRO A 32 -15.71 8.89 4.22
N VAL A 33 -14.42 9.08 3.97
CA VAL A 33 -13.39 8.92 4.98
C VAL A 33 -13.79 9.77 6.18
N ALA A 34 -13.95 9.13 7.34
CA ALA A 34 -14.31 9.81 8.57
C ALA A 34 -13.34 10.99 8.82
N PRO A 35 -13.83 12.21 9.15
CA PRO A 35 -12.99 13.39 9.38
C PRO A 35 -11.84 13.17 10.36
N ARG A 36 -11.97 12.15 11.22
CA ARG A 36 -10.97 11.72 12.20
C ARG A 36 -9.67 11.19 11.58
N LEU A 37 -9.68 10.69 10.34
CA LEU A 37 -8.48 10.13 9.70
C LEU A 37 -7.54 11.21 9.19
N ALA A 38 -8.05 12.41 8.87
CA ALA A 38 -7.23 13.51 8.39
C ALA A 38 -6.14 13.94 9.38
N PHE A 39 -6.37 13.74 10.70
CA PHE A 39 -5.41 14.05 11.75
C PHE A 39 -4.15 13.17 11.69
N TYR A 40 -4.27 11.95 11.17
CA TYR A 40 -3.16 11.00 11.09
C TYR A 40 -2.32 11.19 9.82
N ARG A 41 -2.69 12.08 8.88
CA ARG A 41 -1.98 12.23 7.61
C ARG A 41 -0.49 12.50 7.81
N LYS A 42 -0.14 13.49 8.65
CA LYS A 42 1.26 13.81 8.98
C LYS A 42 2.01 12.64 9.61
N TYR A 43 1.34 11.86 10.45
CA TYR A 43 1.92 10.71 11.12
C TYR A 43 2.14 9.55 10.15
N THR A 44 1.19 9.32 9.24
CA THR A 44 1.27 8.34 8.16
C THR A 44 2.38 8.69 7.19
N GLU A 45 2.53 9.96 6.82
CA GLU A 45 3.65 10.44 5.99
C GLU A 45 5.01 10.27 6.70
N ALA A 46 5.08 10.54 8.01
CA ALA A 46 6.31 10.30 8.77
C ALA A 46 6.65 8.80 8.84
N MET A 47 5.65 7.94 8.96
CA MET A 47 5.83 6.48 8.90
C MET A 47 6.31 6.03 7.51
N LEU A 48 5.79 6.62 6.42
CA LEU A 48 6.24 6.31 5.06
C LEU A 48 7.69 6.76 4.79
N ARG A 49 8.09 7.92 5.32
CA ARG A 49 9.50 8.34 5.29
C ARG A 49 10.40 7.39 6.09
N ARG A 50 9.91 6.88 7.22
CA ARG A 50 10.62 5.85 7.99
C ARG A 50 10.72 4.54 7.22
N TYR A 51 9.64 4.13 6.54
CA TYR A 51 9.63 2.99 5.63
C TYR A 51 10.70 3.12 4.55
N MET A 52 10.80 4.28 3.88
CA MET A 52 11.82 4.50 2.85
C MET A 52 13.25 4.31 3.38
N ARG A 53 13.55 4.86 4.56
CA ARG A 53 14.86 4.70 5.21
C ARG A 53 15.16 3.23 5.51
N PHE A 54 14.20 2.55 6.14
CA PHE A 54 14.32 1.15 6.50
C PHE A 54 14.39 0.21 5.29
N SER A 55 13.69 0.49 4.20
CA SER A 55 13.81 -0.29 2.96
C SER A 55 15.18 -0.14 2.32
N MET A 56 15.80 1.04 2.40
CA MET A 56 17.17 1.24 1.93
C MET A 56 18.18 0.51 2.80
N GLU A 57 17.99 0.50 4.12
CA GLU A 57 18.86 -0.19 5.06
C GLU A 57 18.71 -1.71 5.01
N ALA A 58 17.50 -2.23 4.86
CA ALA A 58 17.23 -3.67 4.76
C ALA A 58 17.95 -4.32 3.57
N GLY A 59 18.23 -3.55 2.50
CA GLY A 59 19.05 -3.99 1.37
C GLY A 59 20.56 -4.01 1.64
N ARG A 60 21.02 -3.51 2.79
CA ARG A 60 22.43 -3.51 3.21
C ARG A 60 22.71 -4.73 4.08
N VAL A 61 23.96 -5.19 4.10
CA VAL A 61 24.37 -6.39 4.83
C VAL A 61 24.07 -6.25 6.34
N PRO A 62 23.51 -7.27 7.00
CA PRO A 62 23.13 -7.22 8.43
C PRO A 62 24.25 -6.80 9.38
N SER A 63 25.50 -7.05 9.02
CA SER A 63 26.69 -6.67 9.80
C SER A 63 26.89 -5.15 9.95
N MET A 64 26.25 -4.33 9.09
CA MET A 64 26.32 -2.88 9.17
C MET A 64 25.16 -2.24 9.94
N LEU A 65 24.04 -2.94 10.15
CA LEU A 65 22.86 -2.38 10.83
C LEU A 65 23.00 -2.28 12.35
N GLY A 66 23.91 -3.04 12.98
CA GLY A 66 24.05 -3.07 14.44
C GLY A 66 24.43 -1.74 15.10
N LYS A 67 24.87 -0.73 14.33
CA LYS A 67 25.32 0.58 14.85
C LYS A 67 24.28 1.69 14.73
N GLU A 68 23.27 1.54 13.88
CA GLU A 68 22.25 2.55 13.63
C GLU A 68 20.90 2.06 14.16
N MET A 69 20.71 2.05 15.48
CA MET A 69 19.40 1.72 16.05
C MET A 69 18.48 2.96 16.01
N PHE A 70 17.54 2.95 15.08
CA PHE A 70 16.62 4.06 14.80
C PHE A 70 15.53 4.21 15.87
N ARG A 71 15.78 5.10 16.82
CA ARG A 71 14.83 5.46 17.89
C ARG A 71 13.78 6.45 17.37
N GLY A 72 12.78 5.97 16.62
CA GLY A 72 11.62 6.75 16.20
C GLY A 72 10.32 6.21 16.80
N LYS A 73 9.56 7.04 17.53
CA LYS A 73 8.23 6.71 18.10
C LYS A 73 7.08 7.08 17.15
N VAL A 74 7.15 6.62 15.90
CA VAL A 74 6.13 6.92 14.87
C VAL A 74 5.24 5.71 14.57
N THR A 75 5.57 4.55 15.13
CA THR A 75 4.82 3.32 14.93
C THR A 75 4.80 2.53 16.23
N SER A 76 3.86 1.59 16.36
CA SER A 76 3.82 0.65 17.49
C SER A 76 5.06 -0.27 17.53
N TYR A 77 5.76 -0.40 16.40
CA TYR A 77 7.00 -1.16 16.28
C TYR A 77 8.17 -0.48 17.00
N ARG A 78 8.74 -1.20 17.98
CA ARG A 78 10.08 -0.93 18.51
C ARG A 78 11.09 -1.74 17.72
N VAL A 79 11.98 -1.06 17.02
CA VAL A 79 13.03 -1.70 16.24
C VAL A 79 14.25 -1.90 17.14
N HIS A 80 14.55 -3.16 17.46
CA HIS A 80 15.70 -3.54 18.28
C HIS A 80 16.73 -4.33 17.48
N SER A 81 16.31 -4.98 16.39
CA SER A 81 17.14 -5.84 15.56
C SER A 81 16.89 -5.58 14.07
N PHE A 82 17.76 -6.14 13.21
CA PHE A 82 17.57 -6.14 11.76
C PHE A 82 16.28 -6.88 11.35
N GLU A 83 15.94 -7.98 12.03
CA GLU A 83 14.73 -8.74 11.75
C GLU A 83 13.47 -7.87 11.92
N ASP A 84 13.44 -7.02 12.95
CA ASP A 84 12.34 -6.08 13.17
C ASP A 84 12.20 -5.07 12.02
N VAL A 85 13.31 -4.63 11.43
CA VAL A 85 13.32 -3.73 10.26
C VAL A 85 12.69 -4.43 9.07
N VAL A 86 13.10 -5.67 8.80
CA VAL A 86 12.58 -6.48 7.67
C VAL A 86 11.09 -6.75 7.84
N ILE A 87 10.66 -7.14 9.06
CA ILE A 87 9.24 -7.35 9.37
C ILE A 87 8.45 -6.08 9.15
N PHE A 88 8.95 -4.95 9.65
CA PHE A 88 8.30 -3.65 9.46
C PHE A 88 8.14 -3.29 7.98
N VAL A 89 9.21 -3.38 7.19
CA VAL A 89 9.19 -3.08 5.75
C VAL A 89 8.17 -3.96 5.04
N HIS A 90 8.19 -5.26 5.31
CA HIS A 90 7.27 -6.24 4.71
C HIS A 90 5.81 -5.97 5.06
N ASP A 91 5.53 -5.61 6.31
CA ASP A 91 4.17 -5.31 6.76
C ASP A 91 3.62 -4.02 6.13
N VAL A 92 4.46 -2.99 5.98
CA VAL A 92 4.09 -1.77 5.26
C VAL A 92 3.83 -2.07 3.78
N GLU A 93 4.65 -2.88 3.13
CA GLU A 93 4.45 -3.29 1.73
C GLU A 93 3.15 -4.03 1.54
N LYS A 94 2.81 -4.97 2.42
CA LYS A 94 1.50 -5.64 2.40
C LYS A 94 0.36 -4.65 2.57
N CYS A 95 0.49 -3.64 3.43
CA CYS A 95 -0.52 -2.61 3.59
C CYS A 95 -0.69 -1.76 2.32
N MET A 96 0.42 -1.37 1.68
CA MET A 96 0.39 -0.67 0.40
C MET A 96 -0.24 -1.52 -0.71
N ALA A 97 0.04 -2.83 -0.74
CA ALA A 97 -0.51 -3.78 -1.71
C ALA A 97 -2.05 -3.87 -1.66
N ARG A 98 -2.69 -3.51 -0.54
CA ARG A 98 -4.16 -3.46 -0.41
C ARG A 98 -4.80 -2.23 -1.07
N LEU A 99 -4.02 -1.23 -1.46
CA LEU A 99 -4.50 -0.03 -2.15
C LEU A 99 -4.68 -0.30 -3.65
N SER A 100 -5.47 0.55 -4.31
CA SER A 100 -5.54 0.54 -5.78
C SER A 100 -4.23 1.05 -6.39
N TRP A 101 -3.94 0.62 -7.62
CA TRP A 101 -2.75 1.04 -8.37
C TRP A 101 -2.52 2.56 -8.37
N MET A 102 -3.57 3.33 -8.68
CA MET A 102 -3.50 4.80 -8.70
C MET A 102 -3.17 5.39 -7.33
N GLN A 103 -3.68 4.80 -6.24
CA GLN A 103 -3.39 5.26 -4.89
C GLN A 103 -1.94 4.94 -4.49
N GLN A 104 -1.46 3.74 -4.83
CA GLN A 104 -0.07 3.35 -4.61
C GLN A 104 0.87 4.29 -5.34
N LEU A 105 0.62 4.55 -6.63
CA LEU A 105 1.45 5.43 -7.45
C LEU A 105 1.59 6.84 -6.85
N LEU A 106 0.48 7.42 -6.39
CA LEU A 106 0.48 8.74 -5.75
C LEU A 106 1.25 8.73 -4.42
N ILE A 107 1.05 7.70 -3.59
CA ILE A 107 1.75 7.58 -2.30
C ILE A 107 3.25 7.38 -2.51
N THR A 108 3.63 6.49 -3.42
CA THR A 108 5.04 6.21 -3.71
C THR A 108 5.75 7.46 -4.22
N ARG A 109 5.17 8.18 -5.20
CA ARG A 109 5.81 9.40 -5.72
C ARG A 109 5.91 10.50 -4.67
N ILE A 110 4.82 10.80 -3.97
CA ILE A 110 4.78 11.98 -3.09
C ILE A 110 5.40 11.68 -1.71
N ALA A 111 5.03 10.58 -1.07
CA ALA A 111 5.39 10.32 0.33
C ALA A 111 6.68 9.51 0.50
N VAL A 112 7.01 8.63 -0.46
CA VAL A 112 8.20 7.75 -0.38
C VAL A 112 9.37 8.36 -1.15
N GLN A 113 9.12 8.84 -2.38
CA GLN A 113 10.14 9.45 -3.24
C GLN A 113 10.27 10.98 -3.06
N GLU A 114 9.44 11.58 -2.20
CA GLU A 114 9.47 13.01 -1.85
C GLU A 114 9.30 13.98 -3.03
N TYR A 115 8.65 13.54 -4.12
CA TYR A 115 8.24 14.46 -5.20
C TYR A 115 7.20 15.46 -4.69
N THR A 116 7.25 16.68 -5.20
CA THR A 116 6.21 17.65 -4.94
C THR A 116 4.90 17.22 -5.61
N GLN A 117 3.78 17.71 -5.08
CA GLN A 117 2.46 17.46 -5.67
C GLN A 117 2.34 18.07 -7.07
N GLN A 118 3.10 19.14 -7.34
CA GLN A 118 3.16 19.78 -8.65
C GLN A 118 3.94 18.94 -9.66
N GLU A 119 5.16 18.49 -9.32
CA GLU A 119 5.94 17.59 -10.17
C GLU A 119 5.17 16.31 -10.47
N THR A 120 4.49 15.75 -9.47
CA THR A 120 3.66 14.56 -9.66
C THR A 120 2.47 14.84 -10.59
N ALA A 121 1.89 16.05 -10.53
CA ALA A 121 0.81 16.45 -11.42
C ALA A 121 1.28 16.58 -12.88
N GLU A 122 2.47 17.16 -13.08
CA GLU A 122 3.10 17.27 -14.40
C GLU A 122 3.44 15.89 -14.98
N ILE A 123 4.04 14.99 -14.18
CA ILE A 123 4.41 13.64 -14.62
C ILE A 123 3.19 12.77 -14.94
N LEU A 124 2.09 12.93 -14.20
CA LEU A 124 0.86 12.15 -14.40
C LEU A 124 -0.12 12.81 -15.37
N GLU A 125 0.20 13.98 -15.92
CA GLU A 125 -0.68 14.80 -16.77
C GLU A 125 -2.06 15.05 -16.13
N LEU A 126 -2.07 15.26 -14.81
CA LEU A 126 -3.28 15.55 -14.04
C LEU A 126 -3.27 16.99 -13.53
N SER A 127 -4.44 17.57 -13.32
CA SER A 127 -4.51 18.85 -12.62
C SER A 127 -4.03 18.73 -11.18
N LEU A 128 -3.29 19.73 -10.69
CA LEU A 128 -2.80 19.81 -9.31
C LEU A 128 -3.92 19.57 -8.28
N ARG A 129 -5.09 20.20 -8.49
CA ARG A 129 -6.28 20.01 -7.63
C ARG A 129 -6.71 18.55 -7.55
N THR A 130 -6.64 17.82 -8.66
CA THR A 130 -7.00 16.40 -8.71
C THR A 130 -5.99 15.55 -7.96
N VAL A 131 -4.69 15.82 -8.13
CA VAL A 131 -3.62 15.15 -7.39
C VAL A 131 -3.78 15.36 -5.89
N ILE A 132 -3.93 16.61 -5.43
CA ILE A 132 -4.12 16.93 -4.00
C ILE A 132 -5.30 16.15 -3.41
N ARG A 133 -6.46 16.20 -4.08
CA ARG A 133 -7.68 15.52 -3.61
C ARG A 133 -7.49 14.00 -3.56
N ARG A 134 -6.92 13.41 -4.61
CA ARG A 134 -6.70 11.95 -4.69
C ARG A 134 -5.66 11.50 -3.68
N TYR A 135 -4.54 12.21 -3.57
CA TYR A 135 -3.47 11.91 -2.61
C TYR A 135 -3.96 11.93 -1.17
N ASN A 136 -4.69 12.98 -0.76
CA ASN A 136 -5.29 13.05 0.57
C ASN A 136 -6.20 11.84 0.85
N LYS A 137 -7.02 11.45 -0.13
CA LYS A 137 -7.88 10.26 -0.01
C LYS A 137 -7.09 8.96 0.04
N SER A 138 -5.98 8.86 -0.69
CA SER A 138 -5.07 7.70 -0.67
C SER A 138 -4.42 7.55 0.70
N ILE A 139 -3.88 8.64 1.27
CA ILE A 139 -3.27 8.64 2.60
C ILE A 139 -4.30 8.25 3.64
N ASP A 140 -5.49 8.84 3.60
CA ASP A 140 -6.56 8.50 4.54
C ASP A 140 -6.96 7.02 4.47
N ARG A 141 -7.00 6.46 3.26
CA ARG A 141 -7.29 5.03 3.07
C ARG A 141 -6.16 4.15 3.62
N LEU A 142 -4.91 4.54 3.40
CA LEU A 142 -3.75 3.85 3.95
C LEU A 142 -3.76 3.92 5.49
N THR A 143 -4.05 5.09 6.07
CA THR A 143 -4.20 5.25 7.52
C THR A 143 -5.24 4.29 8.09
N ALA A 144 -6.40 4.16 7.45
CA ALA A 144 -7.43 3.22 7.89
C ALA A 144 -6.93 1.77 7.92
N ILE A 145 -6.18 1.36 6.88
CA ILE A 145 -5.56 0.03 6.79
C ILE A 145 -4.50 -0.16 7.90
N LEU A 146 -3.67 0.85 8.14
CA LEU A 146 -2.61 0.78 9.15
C LEU A 146 -3.15 0.73 10.59
N LEU A 147 -4.27 1.42 10.85
CA LEU A 147 -4.99 1.32 12.12
C LEU A 147 -5.65 -0.05 12.31
N GLU A 148 -6.23 -0.62 11.25
CA GLU A 148 -6.81 -1.97 11.27
C GLU A 148 -5.75 -3.04 11.63
N VAL A 149 -4.56 -2.92 11.04
CA VAL A 149 -3.42 -3.83 11.28
C VAL A 149 -2.65 -3.47 12.57
N LYS A 150 -3.07 -2.42 13.30
CA LYS A 150 -2.44 -1.94 14.55
C LYS A 150 -0.96 -1.54 14.41
N MET A 151 -0.53 -1.15 13.21
CA MET A 151 0.80 -0.57 12.99
C MET A 151 0.89 0.88 13.48
N LEU A 152 -0.25 1.57 13.51
CA LEU A 152 -0.42 2.89 14.08
C LEU A 152 -1.21 2.77 15.39
N GLU A 153 -0.75 3.44 16.42
CA GLU A 153 -1.53 3.61 17.65
C GLU A 153 -2.58 4.71 17.44
N PRO A 154 -3.81 4.51 17.93
CA PRO A 154 -4.80 5.57 17.92
C PRO A 154 -4.30 6.72 18.81
N LEU A 155 -4.16 7.91 18.24
CA LEU A 155 -3.82 9.11 18.99
C LEU A 155 -4.82 9.26 20.14
N THR A 156 -4.34 9.57 21.35
CA THR A 156 -5.16 9.71 22.55
C THR A 156 -6.33 10.70 22.38
N ALA A 157 -6.21 11.67 21.47
CA ALA A 157 -7.29 12.59 21.09
C ALA A 157 -8.49 11.92 20.37
N CYS A 158 -8.32 10.72 19.81
CA CYS A 158 -9.38 9.89 19.24
C CYS A 158 -9.95 8.88 20.26
N GLN A 159 -9.31 8.74 21.42
CA GLN A 159 -9.84 7.96 22.53
C GLN A 159 -10.84 8.87 23.26
N GLY A 160 -12.11 8.78 22.87
CA GLY A 160 -13.16 9.33 23.71
C GLY A 160 -12.95 8.82 25.13
N VAL A 161 -12.95 9.76 26.09
CA VAL A 161 -12.99 9.47 27.53
C VAL A 161 -14.07 8.42 27.77
N GLY A 162 -13.68 7.17 28.02
CA GLY A 162 -14.64 6.08 28.01
C GLY A 162 -14.03 4.70 28.18
N SER A 163 -13.26 4.49 29.24
CA SER A 163 -13.26 3.22 29.98
C SER A 163 -12.57 3.39 31.33
N GLY A 164 -13.20 4.19 32.19
CA GLY A 164 -13.00 4.09 33.63
C GLY A 164 -14.14 3.26 34.22
N ARG A 165 -13.93 1.95 34.34
CA ARG A 165 -14.45 1.05 35.38
C ARG A 165 -14.08 -0.39 35.05
#